data_AF-A0A933N9A6-F1
#
_entry.id   AF-A0A933N9A6-F1
#
_cell.length_a   1.000
_cell.length_b   1.000
_cell.length_c   1.000
_cell.angle_alpha   90.00
_cell.angle_beta   90.00
_cell.angle_gamma   90.00
#
_symmetry.space_group_name_H-M   'P 1'
#
loop_
_entity.id
_entity.type
_entity.pdbx_description
1 polymer ?
#
loop_
_entity_poly.entity_id
_entity_poly.type
_entity_poly.pdbx_seq_one_letter_code
_entity_poly.pdbx_strand_id
1 'polypeptide(L)' 'MSGSKKLAIVRQLTMAVQELAILDIRRRHPGASEREIKLRLASRWLPAQTMRAAFGWDPEIQGY' A
#
# COMPACT_ATOMS: atom_id res chain seq x y z
N MET A 1 21.90 20.50 -2.52
CA MET A 1 21.56 19.05 -2.42
C MET A 1 21.34 18.50 -3.83
N SER A 2 21.99 17.39 -4.20
CA SER A 2 21.85 16.78 -5.54
C SER A 2 20.44 16.19 -5.75
N GLY A 3 20.06 16.01 -7.02
CA GLY A 3 18.80 15.32 -7.37
C GLY A 3 18.76 13.87 -6.84
N SER A 4 19.88 13.15 -6.90
CA SER A 4 19.99 11.79 -6.36
C SER A 4 19.75 11.72 -4.86
N LYS A 5 20.28 12.69 -4.09
CA LYS A 5 20.07 12.76 -2.64
C LYS A 5 18.62 13.09 -2.30
N LYS A 6 17.95 13.95 -3.07
CA LYS A 6 16.50 14.21 -2.93
C LYS A 6 15.69 12.93 -3.16
N LEU A 7 15.97 12.20 -4.23
CA LEU A 7 15.25 10.98 -4.57
C LEU A 7 15.41 9.90 -3.49
N ALA A 8 16.62 9.76 -2.93
CA ALA A 8 16.87 8.83 -1.83
C ALA A 8 16.04 9.16 -0.58
N ILE A 9 15.95 10.44 -0.20
CA ILE A 9 15.15 10.89 0.94
C ILE A 9 13.66 10.62 0.69
N VAL A 10 13.13 10.98 -0.49
CA VAL A 10 11.73 10.72 -0.84
C VAL A 10 11.41 9.23 -0.79
N ARG A 11 12.29 8.39 -1.34
CA ARG A 11 12.12 6.93 -1.29
C ARG A 11 12.05 6.41 0.16
N GLN A 12 12.96 6.85 1.03
CA GLN A 12 12.98 6.42 2.44
C GLN A 12 11.70 6.83 3.16
N LEU A 13 11.22 8.06 2.94
CA LEU A 13 9.97 8.53 3.52
C LEU A 13 8.77 7.74 3.02
N THR A 14 8.70 7.44 1.72
CA THR A 14 7.65 6.60 1.15
C THR A 14 7.63 5.21 1.79
N MET A 15 8.80 4.59 1.98
CA MET A 15 8.90 3.29 2.65
C MET A 15 8.43 3.34 4.10
N ALA A 16 8.84 4.36 4.87
CA ALA A 16 8.40 4.54 6.25
C ALA A 16 6.88 4.71 6.36
N VAL A 17 6.26 5.50 5.46
CA VAL A 17 4.80 5.66 5.42
C VAL A 17 4.09 4.34 5.07
N GLN A 18 4.67 3.55 4.18
CA GLN A 18 4.13 2.21 3.84
C GLN A 18 4.23 1.25 5.02
N GLU A 19 5.30 1.28 5.82
CA GLU A 19 5.43 0.44 7.02
C GLU A 19 4.37 0.79 8.06
N LEU A 20 4.14 2.08 8.33
CA LEU A 20 3.07 2.53 9.23
C LEU A 20 1.69 2.11 8.74
N ALA A 21 1.45 2.19 7.43
CA ALA A 21 0.23 1.72 6.81
C ALA A 21 0.01 0.21 7.01
N ILE A 22 1.05 -0.60 6.82
CA ILE A 22 1.01 -2.04 7.03
C ILE A 22 0.69 -2.38 8.49
N LEU A 23 1.29 -1.67 9.46
CA LEU A 23 1.00 -1.89 10.88
C LEU A 23 -0.47 -1.66 11.19
N ASP A 24 -1.06 -0.59 10.66
CA ASP A 24 -2.49 -0.34 10.86
C ASP A 24 -3.38 -1.36 10.13
N ILE A 25 -3.02 -1.79 8.92
CA ILE A 25 -3.74 -2.87 8.21
C ILE A 25 -3.72 -4.16 9.04
N ARG A 26 -2.55 -4.56 9.57
CA ARG A 26 -2.42 -5.74 10.43
C ARG A 26 -3.26 -5.62 11.70
N ARG A 27 -3.34 -4.42 12.29
CA ARG A 27 -4.18 -4.15 13.47
C ARG A 27 -5.68 -4.34 13.16
N ARG A 28 -6.15 -3.91 11.99
CA ARG A 28 -7.57 -4.05 11.59
C ARG A 28 -7.92 -5.44 11.06
N HIS A 29 -6.96 -6.12 10.44
CA HIS A 29 -7.13 -7.43 9.81
C HIS A 29 -6.06 -8.42 10.32
N PRO A 30 -6.16 -8.87 11.58
CA PRO A 30 -5.14 -9.70 12.22
C PRO A 30 -4.95 -11.07 11.56
N GLY A 31 -5.95 -11.56 10.81
CA GLY A 31 -5.87 -12.82 10.04
C GLY A 31 -5.56 -12.64 8.55
N ALA A 32 -5.31 -11.40 8.08
CA ALA A 32 -5.04 -11.16 6.68
C ALA A 32 -3.74 -11.84 6.25
N SER A 33 -3.78 -12.49 5.09
CA SER A 33 -2.57 -13.01 4.45
C SER A 33 -1.64 -11.87 4.01
N GLU A 34 -0.35 -12.17 3.83
CA GLU A 34 0.61 -11.19 3.30
C GLU A 34 0.20 -10.63 1.92
N ARG A 35 -0.46 -11.44 1.08
CA ARG A 35 -1.02 -10.97 -0.20
C ARG A 35 -2.13 -9.96 0.03
N GLU A 36 -3.05 -10.25 0.94
CA GLU A 36 -4.15 -9.36 1.28
C GLU A 36 -3.65 -8.03 1.86
N ILE A 37 -2.67 -8.07 2.77
CA ILE A 37 -2.04 -6.87 3.33
C ILE A 37 -1.48 -5.99 2.21
N LYS A 38 -0.78 -6.58 1.23
CA LYS A 38 -0.23 -5.85 0.08
C LYS A 38 -1.32 -5.26 -0.82
N LEU A 39 -2.43 -5.96 -1.05
CA LEU A 39 -3.54 -5.45 -1.86
C LEU A 39 -4.30 -4.32 -1.16
N ARG A 40 -4.54 -4.43 0.15
CA ARG A 40 -5.11 -3.35 0.99
C ARG A 40 -4.20 -2.13 1.06
N LEU A 41 -2.88 -2.33 1.05
CA LEU A 41 -1.92 -1.24 0.96
C LEU A 41 -1.98 -0.58 -0.43
N ALA A 42 -1.95 -1.38 -1.50
CA ALA A 42 -1.96 -0.90 -2.88
C ALA A 42 -3.24 -0.13 -3.25
N SER A 43 -4.40 -0.51 -2.69
CA SER A 43 -5.65 0.20 -2.91
C SER A 43 -5.66 1.65 -2.41
N ARG A 44 -4.67 2.07 -1.61
CA ARG A 44 -4.54 3.46 -1.15
C ARG A 44 -4.11 4.43 -2.25
N TRP A 45 -3.51 3.93 -3.33
CA TRP A 45 -3.00 4.77 -4.42
C TRP A 45 -3.34 4.24 -5.81
N LEU A 46 -3.74 2.97 -5.95
CA LEU A 46 -4.20 2.44 -7.22
C LEU A 46 -5.71 2.65 -7.40
N PRO A 47 -6.17 3.14 -8.56
CA PRO A 47 -7.59 3.21 -8.88
C PRO A 47 -8.26 1.84 -8.80
N ALA A 48 -9.54 1.83 -8.44
CA ALA A 48 -10.32 0.59 -8.30
C ALA A 48 -10.35 -0.24 -9.60
N GLN A 49 -10.43 0.41 -10.76
CA GLN A 49 -10.34 -0.25 -12.06
C GLN A 49 -9.01 -1.00 -12.22
N THR A 50 -7.88 -0.38 -11.82
CA THR A 50 -6.55 -1.01 -11.87
C THR A 50 -6.47 -2.19 -10.91
N MET A 51 -7.00 -2.04 -9.70
CA MET A 51 -7.02 -3.13 -8.71
C MET A 51 -7.80 -4.35 -9.20
N ARG A 52 -8.98 -4.11 -9.79
CA ARG A 52 -9.83 -5.17 -10.36
C ARG A 52 -9.15 -5.85 -11.55
N ALA A 53 -8.65 -5.05 -12.51
CA ALA A 53 -8.05 -5.58 -13.73
C ALA A 53 -6.73 -6.34 -13.50
N ALA A 54 -5.86 -5.84 -12.61
CA ALA A 54 -4.54 -6.41 -12.40
C ALA A 54 -4.51 -7.51 -11.33
N PHE A 55 -5.38 -7.43 -10.31
CA PHE A 55 -5.30 -8.29 -9.13
C PHE A 55 -6.59 -9.04 -8.80
N GLY A 56 -7.69 -8.78 -9.52
CA GLY A 56 -9.01 -9.32 -9.17
C GLY A 56 -9.51 -8.84 -7.81
N TRP A 57 -9.00 -7.70 -7.33
CA TRP A 57 -9.30 -7.15 -6.01
C TRP A 57 -10.18 -5.91 -6.17
N ASP A 58 -11.28 -5.86 -5.43
CA ASP A 58 -12.20 -4.72 -5.45
C ASP A 58 -12.04 -3.88 -4.17
N PRO A 59 -11.35 -2.72 -4.23
CA PRO A 59 -11.16 -1.89 -3.07
C PRO A 59 -12.43 -1.16 -2.60
N GLU A 60 -13.53 -1.18 -3.36
CA GLU A 60 -14.80 -0.62 -2.88
C GLU A 60 -15.52 -1.58 -1.91
N ILE A 61 -15.28 -2.89 -2.06
CA ILE A 61 -15.85 -3.95 -1.20
C ILE A 61 -14.86 -4.36 -0.12
N GLN A 62 -13.59 -4.51 -0.50
CA GLN A 62 -12.53 -5.11 0.29
C GLN A 62 -11.48 -4.08 0.72
N GLY A 63 -11.64 -2.82 0.32
CA GLY A 63 -10.70 -1.75 0.66
C GLY A 63 -10.65 -1.49 2.15
N TYR A 64 -9.94 -0.42 2.46
CA TYR A 64 -9.47 -0.12 3.81
C TYR A 64 -10.58 0.11 4.84
#